data_AF-A0A536SED7-F1
#
_entry.id   AF-A0A536SED7-F1
#
_cell.length_a   1.000
_cell.length_b   1.000
_cell.length_c   1.000
_cell.angle_alpha   90.00
_cell.angle_beta   90.00
_cell.angle_gamma   90.00
#
_symmetry.space_group_name_H-M   'P 1'
#
loop_
_entity.id
_entity.type
_entity.pdbx_description
1 polymer ?
#
loop_
_entity_poly.entity_id
_entity_poly.type
_entity_poly.pdbx_seq_one_letter_code
_entity_poly.pdbx_strand_id
1 'polypeptide(L)'
;MNDPAPVKIWNDYDRPHADLREFLSRIERAGELLIIPGANWNLEMGTLAEAVNERPDAPAVLFEDVPEYPHGFRVLSGSTNSMKRLAITLGFPVPAHPLDVVRAYRDRMKSHRPIPPRVVKRGPVLESVLRDDKVNVLGFPVPFLHELDGGRYIGRRPARAGTAPKTRAR
;
A
#
# COMPACT_ATOMS: atom_id res chain seq x y z
N MET A 1 -35.90 15.25 -17.14
CA MET A 1 -35.21 15.30 -15.84
C MET A 1 -34.23 14.14 -15.82
N ASN A 2 -32.96 14.40 -16.15
CA ASN A 2 -31.91 13.41 -15.94
C ASN A 2 -31.48 13.54 -14.48
N ASP A 3 -32.00 12.66 -13.63
CA ASP A 3 -31.41 12.50 -12.31
C ASP A 3 -29.96 12.04 -12.52
N PRO A 4 -28.94 12.78 -12.07
CA PRO A 4 -27.59 12.29 -12.14
C PRO A 4 -27.54 11.01 -11.32
N ALA A 5 -27.03 9.93 -11.93
CA ALA A 5 -26.80 8.67 -11.22
C ALA A 5 -26.15 8.98 -9.86
N PRO A 6 -26.62 8.37 -8.75
CA PRO A 6 -26.11 8.69 -7.43
C PRO A 6 -24.60 8.61 -7.46
N VAL A 7 -23.94 9.72 -7.09
CA VAL A 7 -22.48 9.79 -7.00
C VAL A 7 -22.05 8.59 -6.17
N LYS A 8 -21.33 7.64 -6.76
CA LYS A 8 -20.76 6.52 -6.02
C LYS A 8 -19.67 7.11 -5.11
N ILE A 9 -20.05 7.53 -3.91
CA ILE A 9 -19.14 8.02 -2.88
C ILE A 9 -18.43 6.79 -2.29
N TRP A 10 -17.37 6.31 -2.95
CA TRP A 10 -16.56 5.19 -2.45
C TRP A 10 -15.55 5.61 -1.37
N ASN A 11 -15.51 6.90 -1.04
CA ASN A 11 -14.75 7.46 0.08
C ASN A 11 -15.67 7.92 1.23
N ASP A 12 -16.83 7.28 1.39
CA ASP A 12 -17.79 7.51 2.47
C ASP A 12 -17.34 6.78 3.75
N TYR A 13 -16.29 7.33 4.36
CA TYR A 13 -15.78 6.83 5.63
C TYR A 13 -15.62 8.01 6.58
N ASP A 14 -16.14 7.87 7.79
CA ASP A 14 -16.10 8.87 8.88
C ASP A 14 -14.70 8.98 9.53
N ARG A 15 -13.77 8.10 9.17
CA ARG A 15 -12.41 8.05 9.72
C ARG A 15 -11.36 7.54 8.71
N PRO A 16 -10.07 7.85 8.95
CA PRO A 16 -8.96 7.16 8.28
C PRO A 16 -9.06 5.64 8.43
N HIS A 17 -8.56 4.91 7.42
CA HIS A 17 -8.39 3.45 7.52
C HIS A 17 -7.44 3.13 8.68
N ALA A 18 -7.71 2.02 9.38
CA ALA A 18 -6.97 1.64 10.57
C ALA A 18 -5.62 0.98 10.23
N ASP A 19 -5.57 0.23 9.13
CA ASP A 19 -4.40 -0.53 8.70
C ASP A 19 -4.44 -0.83 7.18
N LEU A 20 -3.40 -1.51 6.69
CA LEU A 20 -3.30 -1.92 5.28
C LEU A 20 -4.41 -2.88 4.86
N ARG A 21 -4.98 -3.67 5.78
CA ARG A 21 -6.03 -4.66 5.47
C ARG A 21 -7.33 -3.93 5.20
N GLU A 22 -7.69 -2.96 6.05
CA GLU A 22 -8.84 -2.07 5.82
C GLU A 22 -8.63 -1.25 4.53
N PHE A 23 -7.42 -0.75 4.28
CA PHE A 23 -7.10 -0.06 3.03
C PHE A 23 -7.36 -0.94 1.79
N LEU A 24 -6.90 -2.19 1.78
CA LEU A 24 -7.14 -3.14 0.69
C LEU A 24 -8.63 -3.34 0.44
N SER A 25 -9.43 -3.56 1.49
CA SER A 25 -10.89 -3.68 1.36
C SER A 25 -11.54 -2.42 0.81
N ARG A 26 -11.05 -1.22 1.15
CA ARG A 26 -11.58 0.05 0.62
C ARG A 26 -11.27 0.21 -0.87
N ILE A 27 -10.05 -0.09 -1.31
CA ILE A 27 -9.70 0.00 -2.75
C ILE A 27 -10.35 -1.09 -3.58
N GLU A 28 -10.56 -2.29 -3.03
CA GLU A 28 -11.35 -3.36 -3.66
C GLU A 28 -12.79 -2.92 -3.91
N ARG A 29 -13.45 -2.37 -2.88
CA ARG A 29 -14.81 -1.79 -3.02
C ARG A 29 -14.88 -0.64 -4.03
N ALA A 30 -13.78 0.08 -4.22
CA ALA A 30 -13.68 1.15 -5.21
C ALA A 30 -13.40 0.63 -6.64
N GLY A 31 -13.22 -0.67 -6.83
CA GLY A 31 -12.86 -1.28 -8.11
C GLY A 31 -11.42 -0.99 -8.55
N GLU A 32 -10.54 -0.66 -7.59
CA GLU A 32 -9.17 -0.21 -7.82
C GLU A 32 -8.14 -1.29 -7.42
N LEU A 33 -8.56 -2.54 -7.23
CA LEU A 33 -7.72 -3.69 -6.87
C LEU A 33 -7.93 -4.83 -7.86
N LEU A 34 -6.83 -5.35 -8.41
CA LEU A 34 -6.75 -6.55 -9.24
C LEU A 34 -6.02 -7.63 -8.45
N ILE A 35 -6.64 -8.79 -8.29
CA ILE A 35 -6.03 -9.94 -7.62
C ILE A 35 -5.49 -10.91 -8.67
N ILE A 36 -4.21 -11.29 -8.54
CA ILE A 36 -3.55 -12.22 -9.46
C ILE A 36 -2.96 -13.39 -8.65
N PRO A 37 -3.54 -14.59 -8.71
CA PRO A 37 -2.98 -15.76 -8.07
C PRO A 37 -1.84 -16.37 -8.90
N GLY A 38 -0.87 -17.02 -8.25
CA GLY A 38 0.08 -17.92 -8.91
C GLY A 38 1.22 -17.27 -9.68
N ALA A 39 1.34 -15.94 -9.68
CA ALA A 39 2.44 -15.25 -10.35
C ALA A 39 3.78 -15.54 -9.68
N ASN A 40 4.79 -15.87 -10.46
CA ASN A 40 6.14 -16.17 -10.00
C ASN A 40 6.87 -14.88 -9.53
N TRP A 41 7.59 -15.00 -8.42
CA TRP A 41 8.37 -13.90 -7.85
C TRP A 41 9.54 -13.47 -8.76
N ASN A 42 9.99 -14.35 -9.65
CA ASN A 42 11.13 -14.12 -10.55
C ASN A 42 10.66 -13.50 -11.87
N LEU A 43 10.83 -12.18 -12.00
CA LEU A 43 10.49 -11.35 -13.16
C LEU A 43 9.00 -11.26 -13.50
N GLU A 44 8.22 -12.33 -13.40
CA GLU A 44 6.82 -12.37 -13.81
C GLU A 44 5.96 -11.34 -13.05
N MET A 45 6.06 -11.28 -11.72
CA MET A 45 5.39 -10.22 -10.94
C MET A 45 5.79 -8.81 -11.37
N GLY A 46 7.07 -8.61 -11.70
CA GLY A 46 7.60 -7.32 -12.16
C GLY A 46 6.96 -6.93 -13.49
N THR A 47 7.04 -7.82 -14.48
CA THR A 47 6.46 -7.65 -15.81
C THR A 47 4.95 -7.41 -15.76
N LEU A 48 4.21 -8.19 -14.97
CA LEU A 48 2.76 -8.01 -14.80
C LEU A 48 2.44 -6.66 -14.16
N ALA A 49 3.19 -6.27 -13.12
CA ALA A 49 3.00 -4.97 -12.47
C ALA A 49 3.29 -3.81 -13.42
N GLU A 50 4.33 -3.89 -14.25
CA GLU A 50 4.63 -2.86 -15.25
C GLU A 50 3.54 -2.77 -16.31
N ALA A 51 3.16 -3.90 -16.91
CA ALA A 51 2.10 -3.97 -17.93
C ALA A 51 0.75 -3.46 -17.43
N VAL A 52 0.45 -3.62 -16.14
CA VAL A 52 -0.74 -3.03 -15.52
C VAL A 52 -0.58 -1.52 -15.34
N ASN A 53 0.58 -1.05 -14.88
CA ASN A 53 0.84 0.38 -14.62
C ASN A 53 0.89 1.25 -15.89
N GLU A 54 1.17 0.67 -17.06
CA GLU A 54 1.12 1.40 -18.34
C GLU A 54 -0.31 1.81 -18.76
N ARG A 55 -1.34 1.25 -18.12
CA ARG A 55 -2.73 1.56 -18.44
C ARG A 55 -3.16 2.89 -17.80
N PRO A 56 -3.98 3.72 -18.48
CA PRO A 56 -4.44 5.01 -17.95
C PRO A 56 -5.16 4.92 -16.59
N ASP A 57 -5.88 3.83 -16.33
CA ASP A 57 -6.60 3.56 -15.08
C ASP A 57 -6.06 2.29 -14.39
N ALA A 58 -4.74 2.18 -14.26
CA ALA A 58 -4.07 1.03 -13.68
C ALA A 58 -4.57 0.71 -12.25
N PRO A 59 -5.20 -0.44 -11.98
CA PRO A 59 -5.53 -0.87 -10.62
C PRO A 59 -4.26 -1.17 -9.81
N ALA A 60 -4.37 -1.20 -8.48
CA ALA A 60 -3.35 -1.85 -7.67
C ALA A 60 -3.40 -3.36 -7.92
N VAL A 61 -2.24 -4.03 -7.89
CA VAL A 61 -2.16 -5.48 -8.10
C VAL A 61 -1.81 -6.15 -6.78
N LEU A 62 -2.65 -7.08 -6.34
CA LEU A 62 -2.39 -7.95 -5.20
C LEU A 62 -2.09 -9.35 -5.72
N PHE A 63 -0.82 -9.75 -5.62
CA PHE A 63 -0.40 -11.10 -5.93
C PHE A 63 -0.66 -12.00 -4.74
N GLU A 64 -1.34 -13.12 -4.98
CA GLU A 64 -1.64 -14.15 -3.99
C GLU A 64 -1.11 -15.52 -4.49
N ASP A 65 -1.05 -16.51 -3.60
CA ASP A 65 -0.61 -17.88 -3.92
C ASP A 65 0.69 -17.96 -4.73
N VAL A 66 1.71 -17.23 -4.26
CA VAL A 66 3.01 -17.14 -4.93
C VAL A 66 3.70 -18.52 -4.94
N PRO A 67 4.11 -19.04 -6.10
CA PRO A 67 4.82 -20.32 -6.18
C PRO A 67 6.05 -20.35 -5.27
N GLU A 68 6.32 -21.51 -4.68
CA GLU A 68 7.42 -21.77 -3.73
C GLU A 68 7.25 -21.15 -2.32
N TYR A 69 6.18 -20.40 -2.06
CA TYR A 69 5.88 -19.84 -0.75
C TYR A 69 4.61 -20.45 -0.14
N PRO A 70 4.51 -20.49 1.21
CA PRO A 70 3.28 -20.93 1.87
C PRO A 70 2.07 -20.06 1.49
N HIS A 71 0.88 -20.65 1.54
CA HIS A 71 -0.36 -19.88 1.37
C HIS A 71 -0.47 -18.76 2.41
N GLY A 72 -1.05 -17.64 1.99
CA GLY A 72 -1.26 -16.44 2.83
C GLY A 72 -0.21 -15.35 2.69
N PHE A 73 0.95 -15.63 2.08
CA PHE A 73 1.88 -14.58 1.66
C PHE A 73 1.37 -13.87 0.41
N ARG A 74 1.42 -12.53 0.44
CA ARG A 74 0.86 -11.67 -0.61
C ARG A 74 1.76 -10.48 -0.89
N VAL A 75 1.76 -10.03 -2.14
CA VAL A 75 2.58 -8.89 -2.59
C VAL A 75 1.68 -7.83 -3.22
N LEU A 76 1.75 -6.60 -2.72
CA LEU A 76 0.97 -5.47 -3.23
C LEU A 76 1.84 -4.56 -4.10
N SER A 77 1.41 -4.30 -5.33
CA SER A 77 2.01 -3.35 -6.26
C SER A 77 1.04 -2.23 -6.64
N GLY A 78 1.57 -1.05 -6.98
CA GLY A 78 0.75 0.07 -7.47
C GLY A 78 -0.21 0.70 -6.45
N SER A 79 0.02 0.48 -5.15
CA SER A 79 -0.90 0.87 -4.05
C SER A 79 -1.40 2.33 -4.11
N THR A 80 -0.59 3.27 -4.58
CA THR A 80 -0.93 4.71 -4.63
C THR A 80 -0.84 5.32 -6.03
N ASN A 81 -0.81 4.51 -7.10
CA ASN A 81 -0.58 4.97 -8.48
C ASN A 81 -1.83 5.52 -9.19
N SER A 82 -2.90 5.82 -8.45
CA SER A 82 -4.16 6.38 -8.97
C SER A 82 -4.60 7.52 -8.06
N MET A 83 -5.19 8.58 -8.65
CA MET A 83 -5.74 9.69 -7.86
C MET A 83 -6.81 9.20 -6.88
N LYS A 84 -7.61 8.19 -7.26
CA LYS A 84 -8.64 7.62 -6.39
C LYS A 84 -7.99 6.92 -5.20
N ARG A 85 -7.05 6.01 -5.45
CA ARG A 85 -6.32 5.29 -4.39
C ARG A 85 -5.52 6.22 -3.49
N LEU A 86 -4.93 7.28 -4.05
CA LEU A 86 -4.23 8.28 -3.27
C LEU A 86 -5.19 9.06 -2.36
N ALA A 87 -6.39 9.41 -2.85
CA ALA A 87 -7.43 10.02 -2.03
C ALA A 87 -7.93 9.09 -0.91
N ILE A 88 -8.09 7.78 -1.17
CA ILE A 88 -8.40 6.79 -0.12
C ILE A 88 -7.28 6.73 0.92
N THR A 89 -6.03 6.63 0.45
CA THR A 89 -4.83 6.51 1.29
C THR A 89 -4.73 7.68 2.26
N LEU A 90 -5.00 8.89 1.76
CA LEU A 90 -4.91 10.13 2.52
C LEU A 90 -6.23 10.50 3.20
N GLY A 91 -7.34 9.78 2.99
CA GLY A 91 -8.65 10.17 3.52
C GLY A 91 -9.10 11.56 3.05
N PHE A 92 -9.03 11.81 1.74
CA PHE A 92 -9.55 13.01 1.08
C PHE A 92 -10.90 12.74 0.41
N PRO A 93 -11.68 13.78 0.06
CA PRO A 93 -12.87 13.60 -0.77
C PRO A 93 -12.57 12.89 -2.10
N VAL A 94 -13.61 12.31 -2.71
CA VAL A 94 -13.52 11.71 -4.04
C VAL A 94 -13.07 12.78 -5.05
N PRO A 95 -11.89 12.64 -5.69
CA PRO A 95 -11.41 13.62 -6.66
C PRO A 95 -12.13 13.45 -7.99
N ALA A 96 -12.48 14.56 -8.65
CA ALA A 96 -12.93 14.56 -10.04
C ALA A 96 -11.74 14.70 -11.01
N HIS A 97 -10.67 15.36 -10.57
CA HIS A 97 -9.46 15.62 -11.33
C HIS A 97 -8.20 15.43 -10.46
N PRO A 98 -7.03 15.03 -11.01
CA PRO A 98 -5.80 14.83 -10.22
C PRO A 98 -5.41 16.02 -9.32
N LEU A 99 -5.67 17.25 -9.78
CA LEU A 99 -5.41 18.47 -9.02
C LEU A 99 -6.24 18.59 -7.74
N ASP A 100 -7.38 17.91 -7.62
CA ASP A 100 -8.19 17.91 -6.40
C ASP A 100 -7.44 17.31 -5.22
N VAL A 101 -6.69 16.24 -5.45
CA VAL A 101 -5.86 15.58 -4.43
C VAL A 101 -4.75 16.53 -3.96
N VAL A 102 -4.12 17.25 -4.90
CA VAL A 102 -3.08 18.24 -4.59
C VAL A 102 -3.63 19.40 -3.76
N ARG A 103 -4.80 19.93 -4.15
CA ARG A 103 -5.48 21.00 -3.41
C ARG A 103 -5.86 20.55 -2.00
N ALA A 104 -6.48 19.38 -1.87
CA ALA A 104 -6.87 18.81 -0.59
C ALA A 104 -5.65 18.59 0.32
N TYR A 105 -4.54 18.12 -0.23
CA TYR A 105 -3.28 17.98 0.51
C TYR A 105 -2.73 19.33 0.99
N ARG A 106 -2.60 20.31 0.09
CA ARG A 106 -2.14 21.65 0.43
C ARG A 106 -2.99 22.26 1.54
N ASP A 107 -4.31 22.15 1.44
CA ASP A 107 -5.22 22.76 2.39
C ASP A 107 -5.17 22.06 3.76
N ARG A 108 -5.01 20.73 3.80
CA ARG A 108 -4.74 20.01 5.06
C ARG A 108 -3.42 20.44 5.71
N MET A 109 -2.37 20.68 4.93
CA MET A 109 -1.07 21.07 5.47
C MET A 109 -1.08 22.45 6.15
N LYS A 110 -2.00 23.35 5.78
CA LYS A 110 -2.15 24.68 6.43
C LYS A 110 -2.54 24.58 7.90
N SER A 111 -3.29 23.55 8.28
CA SER A 111 -3.77 23.34 9.65
C SER A 111 -3.21 22.07 10.29
N HIS A 112 -2.19 21.47 9.68
CA HIS A 112 -1.66 20.18 10.14
C HIS A 112 -1.03 20.32 11.53
N ARG A 113 -1.51 19.51 12.47
CA ARG A 113 -0.92 19.32 13.79
C ARG A 113 -0.56 17.84 13.94
N PRO A 114 0.70 17.50 14.25
CA PRO A 114 1.09 16.12 14.51
C PRO A 114 0.26 15.54 15.66
N ILE A 115 -0.27 14.33 15.46
CA ILE A 115 -0.93 13.55 16.50
C ILE A 115 0.11 12.58 17.05
N PRO A 116 0.42 12.59 18.36
CA PRO A 116 1.42 11.68 18.92
C PRO A 116 0.96 10.22 18.76
N PRO A 117 1.88 9.29 18.45
CA PRO A 117 1.53 7.88 18.35
C PRO A 117 1.14 7.32 19.72
N ARG A 118 0.17 6.41 19.74
CA ARG A 118 -0.21 5.67 20.94
C ARG A 118 0.63 4.40 21.08
N VAL A 119 1.33 4.26 22.20
CA VAL A 119 2.05 3.02 22.53
C VAL A 119 1.05 1.94 22.93
N VAL A 120 1.13 0.78 22.28
CA VAL A 120 0.26 -0.38 22.54
C VAL A 120 1.10 -1.62 22.83
N LYS A 121 0.60 -2.51 23.69
CA LYS A 121 1.31 -3.75 24.08
C LYS A 121 1.16 -4.88 23.08
N ARG A 122 0.09 -4.86 22.29
CA ARG A 122 -0.29 -5.91 21.34
C ARG A 122 -0.82 -5.25 20.07
N GLY A 123 -0.67 -5.95 18.96
CA GLY A 123 -1.23 -5.55 17.67
C GLY A 123 -1.03 -6.66 16.64
N PRO A 124 -1.75 -6.62 15.51
CA PRO A 124 -1.73 -7.72 14.54
C PRO A 124 -0.36 -7.98 13.91
N VAL A 125 0.52 -6.98 13.91
CA VAL A 125 1.92 -7.13 13.45
C VAL A 125 2.74 -8.11 14.31
N LEU A 126 2.27 -8.43 15.52
CA LEU A 126 2.93 -9.36 16.45
C LEU A 126 2.34 -10.79 16.40
N GLU A 127 1.46 -11.10 15.43
CA GLU A 127 0.83 -12.42 15.28
C GLU A 127 1.83 -13.50 14.83
N SER A 128 2.87 -13.13 14.08
CA SER A 128 3.95 -14.04 13.65
C SER A 128 5.30 -13.45 14.03
N VAL A 129 6.08 -14.20 14.81
CA VAL A 129 7.37 -13.74 15.34
C VAL A 129 8.46 -14.78 15.02
N LEU A 130 9.35 -14.42 14.11
CA LEU A 130 10.59 -15.14 13.82
C LEU A 130 11.74 -14.46 14.57
N ARG A 131 12.60 -15.24 15.22
CA ARG A 131 13.76 -14.75 15.98
C ARG A 131 15.00 -15.56 15.66
N ASP A 132 16.15 -14.91 15.82
CA ASP A 132 17.47 -15.51 15.75
C ASP A 132 17.69 -16.28 14.43
N ASP A 133 18.02 -17.56 14.50
CA ASP A 133 18.27 -18.46 13.37
C ASP A 133 17.04 -18.72 12.48
N LYS A 134 15.83 -18.40 12.98
CA LYS A 134 14.58 -18.55 12.21
C LYS A 134 14.32 -17.39 11.26
N VAL A 135 15.11 -16.32 11.31
CA VAL A 135 14.93 -15.15 10.45
C VAL A 135 15.51 -15.43 9.07
N ASN A 136 14.62 -15.71 8.11
CA ASN A 136 14.96 -15.79 6.70
C ASN A 136 14.19 -14.72 5.90
N VAL A 137 14.91 -13.73 5.40
CA VAL A 137 14.36 -12.62 4.60
C VAL A 137 13.78 -13.12 3.27
N LEU A 138 14.36 -14.20 2.72
CA LEU A 138 13.87 -14.87 1.52
C LEU A 138 12.78 -15.91 1.83
N GLY A 139 12.32 -16.00 3.07
CA GLY A 139 11.11 -16.73 3.43
C GLY A 139 9.82 -15.98 3.04
N PHE A 140 9.94 -14.71 2.63
CA PHE A 140 8.86 -13.92 2.06
C PHE A 140 9.00 -13.91 0.53
N PRO A 141 7.89 -13.76 -0.23
CA PRO A 141 7.91 -13.67 -1.70
C PRO A 141 8.50 -12.33 -2.17
N VAL A 142 9.80 -12.17 -1.98
CA VAL A 142 10.53 -10.98 -2.39
C VAL A 142 10.74 -11.07 -3.91
N PRO A 143 10.17 -10.16 -4.70
CA PRO A 143 10.26 -10.24 -6.15
C PRO A 143 11.66 -9.84 -6.65
N PHE A 144 12.08 -10.48 -7.73
CA PHE A 144 13.13 -9.99 -8.63
C PHE A 144 12.43 -9.24 -9.76
N LEU A 145 12.54 -7.91 -9.79
CA LEU A 145 11.57 -7.08 -10.50
C LEU A 145 11.97 -6.80 -11.95
N HIS A 146 13.25 -6.53 -12.20
CA HIS A 146 13.75 -6.34 -13.56
C HIS A 146 15.01 -7.18 -13.79
N GLU A 147 15.26 -7.58 -15.04
CA GLU A 147 16.37 -8.46 -15.42
C GLU A 147 17.75 -7.92 -15.03
N LEU A 148 17.89 -6.58 -15.02
CA LEU A 148 19.14 -5.88 -14.72
C LEU A 148 19.26 -5.49 -13.24
N ASP A 149 18.31 -5.88 -12.39
CA ASP A 149 18.41 -5.63 -10.96
C ASP A 149 19.57 -6.43 -10.36
N GLY A 150 20.33 -5.82 -9.44
CA GLY A 150 21.43 -6.49 -8.74
C GLY A 150 20.99 -7.58 -7.74
N GLY A 151 19.68 -7.76 -7.54
CA GLY A 151 19.11 -8.76 -6.63
C GLY A 151 17.64 -8.50 -6.31
N ARG A 152 17.08 -9.33 -5.42
CA ARG A 152 15.68 -9.20 -4.97
C ARG A 152 15.54 -8.07 -3.94
N TYR A 153 14.49 -7.26 -4.05
CA TYR A 153 14.29 -6.09 -3.19
C TYR A 153 13.11 -6.28 -2.22
N ILE A 154 13.39 -6.50 -0.93
CA ILE A 154 12.34 -6.67 0.09
C ILE A 154 11.59 -5.38 0.42
N GLY A 155 12.23 -4.23 0.24
CA GLY A 155 11.64 -2.93 0.55
C GLY A 155 11.85 -1.92 -0.57
N ARG A 156 10.93 -1.86 -1.53
CA ARG A 156 10.86 -0.75 -2.50
C ARG A 156 10.11 0.47 -1.93
N ARG A 157 9.17 0.26 -0.99
CA ARG A 157 8.43 1.34 -0.31
C ARG A 157 8.41 1.21 1.23
N PRO A 158 9.57 1.05 1.90
CA PRO A 158 9.62 0.89 3.35
C PRO A 158 9.50 2.24 4.07
N ALA A 159 8.91 2.23 5.26
CA ALA A 159 9.13 3.29 6.24
C ALA A 159 10.29 2.87 7.14
N ARG A 160 11.35 3.67 7.22
CA ARG A 160 12.48 3.42 8.13
C ARG A 160 12.24 4.15 9.45
N ALA A 161 12.15 3.40 10.55
CA ALA A 161 12.16 3.95 11.88
C ALA A 161 13.59 4.03 12.41
N GLY A 162 14.01 5.21 12.85
CA GLY A 162 15.28 5.43 13.55
C GLY A 162 15.04 6.39 14.72
N THR A 163 15.79 6.21 15.80
CA THR A 163 15.83 7.17 16.90
C THR A 163 17.24 7.77 16.95
N ALA A 164 17.32 9.09 17.07
CA ALA A 164 18.61 9.74 17.29
C ALA A 164 19.19 9.22 18.61
N PRO A 165 20.50 8.87 18.68
CA PRO A 165 21.12 8.58 19.95
C PRO A 165 20.95 9.81 20.84
N LYS A 166 20.52 9.60 22.09
CA LYS A 166 20.46 10.67 23.08
C LYS A 166 21.89 11.13 23.38
N THR A 167 22.40 12.09 22.62
CA THR A 167 23.56 12.86 23.04
C THR A 167 23.13 13.67 24.25
N ARG A 168 23.57 13.25 25.44
CA ARG A 168 23.62 14.12 26.60
C ARG A 168 24.55 15.27 26.24
N ALA A 169 23.99 16.45 25.94
CA ALA A 169 24.73 17.68 26.10
C ALA A 169 25.19 17.73 27.56
N ARG A 170 26.50 17.75 27.77
CA ARG A 170 27.09 18.19 29.04
C ARG A 170 27.04 19.70 29.10
#